data_AF-A0A2V9AIL9-F1
#
_entry.id   AF-A0A2V9AIL9-F1
#
_cell.length_a   1.000
_cell.length_b   1.000
_cell.length_c   1.000
_cell.angle_alpha   90.00
_cell.angle_beta   90.00
_cell.angle_gamma   90.00
#
_symmetry.space_group_name_H-M   'P 1'
#
loop_
_entity.id
_entity.type
_entity.pdbx_description
1 polymer ?
#
loop_
_entity_poly.entity_id
_entity_poly.type
_entity_poly.pdbx_seq_one_letter_code
_entity_poly.pdbx_strand_id
1 'polypeptide(L)'
;MGANYADARLWKARSENAKNAGGTKAAASRHSGLTVNRSPKESGVVSLRRSEAIAFPQGETPMKARYSLSLTTVCVAVSWIAFGGAQAQQQKAPVRMFNTAKQKLREGKTIVGATVFSPDPNIYCAIANAGYDYLWIEMQHSPLMFEDVAKMIWACRGASAMPFIRVPDATEGDIQKATDIGAVGIIVPTVDTVEKAQAAVKWSKYPPEGRRSQGNGQYGALWGSDYRQIANENMVVVIMIETPIGVENAEKIASVPGIDVIFAASTDLGNFSGHRQGEKEYEALVTRIHDVTLQHGIRLGGPQAWKGRPGFTFFQGPGETQLIEAGAKVDLSAKPEAKPGVPLLEGGKPQ
;
A
#
# COMPACT_ATOMS: atom_id res chain seq x y z
N MET A 1 -39.36 -12.10 -3.84
CA MET A 1 -39.00 -13.43 -4.38
C MET A 1 -37.68 -13.83 -3.74
N GLY A 2 -37.68 -14.95 -3.01
CA GLY A 2 -36.57 -15.37 -2.16
C GLY A 2 -35.46 -16.09 -2.90
N ALA A 3 -34.23 -15.94 -2.40
CA ALA A 3 -33.12 -16.83 -2.68
C ALA A 3 -32.55 -17.29 -1.32
N ASN A 4 -32.52 -18.61 -1.14
CA ASN A 4 -32.10 -19.31 0.06
C ASN A 4 -30.61 -19.06 0.34
N TYR A 5 -30.30 -18.60 1.55
CA TYR A 5 -28.96 -18.63 2.14
C TYR A 5 -28.76 -19.98 2.84
N ALA A 6 -28.05 -20.87 2.18
CA ALA A 6 -27.52 -22.08 2.81
C ALA A 6 -26.14 -22.36 2.21
N ASP A 7 -25.08 -21.80 2.80
CA ASP A 7 -23.83 -22.53 3.08
C ASP A 7 -22.74 -21.66 3.74
N ALA A 8 -22.98 -21.24 4.99
CA ALA A 8 -21.93 -20.70 5.86
C ALA A 8 -21.27 -21.78 6.75
N ARG A 9 -21.66 -23.06 6.62
CA ARG A 9 -21.17 -24.16 7.46
C ARG A 9 -20.03 -24.97 6.84
N LEU A 10 -19.73 -24.80 5.56
CA LEU A 10 -18.71 -25.57 4.86
C LEU A 10 -17.26 -25.14 5.14
N TRP A 11 -17.04 -23.95 5.71
CA TRP A 11 -15.67 -23.46 5.93
C TRP A 11 -15.01 -23.98 7.22
N LYS A 12 -15.81 -24.38 8.22
CA LYS A 12 -15.29 -24.90 9.49
C LYS A 12 -14.77 -26.35 9.37
N ALA A 13 -15.22 -27.12 8.37
CA ALA A 13 -14.90 -28.54 8.22
C ALA A 13 -13.58 -28.85 7.49
N ARG A 14 -12.90 -27.85 6.91
CA ARG A 14 -11.62 -28.06 6.19
C ARG A 14 -10.36 -27.90 7.04
N SER A 15 -10.47 -27.43 8.28
CA SER A 15 -9.31 -27.30 9.19
C SER A 15 -9.06 -28.51 10.09
N GLU A 16 -10.03 -29.44 10.20
CA GLU A 16 -9.92 -30.62 11.08
C GLU A 16 -9.45 -31.90 10.37
N ASN A 17 -9.54 -31.98 9.03
CA ASN A 17 -9.17 -33.19 8.27
C ASN A 17 -7.69 -33.29 7.85
N ALA A 18 -6.84 -32.30 8.19
CA ALA A 18 -5.41 -32.34 7.87
C ALA A 18 -4.54 -33.08 8.92
N LYS A 19 -5.13 -33.61 10.00
CA LYS A 19 -4.38 -34.27 11.09
C LYS A 19 -4.50 -35.79 11.15
N ASN A 20 -5.32 -36.44 10.31
CA ASN A 20 -5.51 -37.89 10.35
C ASN A 20 -5.48 -38.51 8.94
N ALA A 21 -4.29 -38.73 8.39
CA ALA A 21 -4.10 -39.66 7.27
C ALA A 21 -2.66 -40.20 7.26
N GLY A 22 -2.35 -41.00 8.29
CA GLY A 22 -1.22 -41.91 8.25
C GLY A 22 -1.62 -43.23 7.60
N GLY A 23 -0.84 -43.67 6.60
CA GLY A 23 -0.64 -45.07 6.26
C GLY A 23 -1.69 -45.75 5.35
N THR A 24 -1.25 -46.17 4.15
CA THR A 24 -1.35 -47.57 3.68
C THR A 24 -0.55 -47.77 2.38
N LYS A 25 -0.03 -48.99 2.23
CA LYS A 25 0.96 -49.45 1.27
C LYS A 25 0.34 -50.01 -0.02
N ALA A 26 1.18 -49.95 -1.07
CA ALA A 26 1.43 -50.96 -2.13
C ALA A 26 0.46 -51.08 -3.32
N ALA A 27 0.99 -50.78 -4.52
CA ALA A 27 1.00 -51.72 -5.66
C ALA A 27 2.16 -51.38 -6.60
N ALA A 28 2.90 -52.41 -7.01
CA ALA A 28 4.10 -52.34 -7.83
C ALA A 28 3.76 -52.50 -9.33
N SER A 29 4.50 -51.80 -10.19
CA SER A 29 4.85 -52.35 -11.52
C SER A 29 6.20 -51.79 -11.98
N ARG A 30 6.94 -52.67 -12.66
CA ARG A 30 8.37 -52.60 -12.98
C ARG A 30 8.62 -51.66 -14.16
N HIS A 31 9.79 -51.03 -14.24
CA HIS A 31 10.69 -51.05 -15.42
C HIS A 31 12.09 -50.50 -15.07
N SER A 32 13.11 -51.26 -15.50
CA SER A 32 14.51 -50.88 -15.84
C SER A 32 15.06 -49.56 -15.28
N GLY A 33 16.08 -49.52 -14.43
CA GLY A 33 17.39 -50.13 -14.67
C GLY A 33 18.39 -49.02 -14.99
N LEU A 34 19.01 -48.41 -13.98
CA LEU A 34 20.39 -47.92 -14.04
C LEU A 34 20.95 -47.72 -12.63
N THR A 35 22.19 -48.13 -12.48
CA THR A 35 22.90 -48.48 -11.26
C THR A 35 23.32 -47.27 -10.41
N VAL A 36 23.13 -47.41 -9.10
CA VAL A 36 23.72 -46.60 -8.04
C VAL A 36 25.21 -46.91 -7.95
N ASN A 37 26.06 -45.89 -7.94
CA ASN A 37 27.44 -45.98 -7.47
C ASN A 37 27.48 -45.41 -6.04
N ARG A 38 27.60 -46.29 -5.04
CA ARG A 38 27.99 -45.94 -3.66
C ARG A 38 29.31 -46.66 -3.37
N SER A 39 30.30 -45.91 -2.90
CA SER A 39 31.45 -46.44 -2.16
C SER A 39 31.62 -45.62 -0.87
N PRO A 40 32.01 -46.23 0.27
CA PRO A 40 31.92 -45.64 1.61
C PRO A 40 33.24 -45.12 2.21
N LYS A 41 33.06 -44.18 3.15
CA LYS A 41 33.78 -43.92 4.43
C LYS A 41 35.32 -43.94 4.54
N GLU A 42 35.81 -42.77 4.98
CA GLU A 42 36.65 -42.49 6.17
C GLU A 42 37.95 -43.28 6.45
N SER A 43 39.06 -42.54 6.53
CA SER A 43 40.06 -42.72 7.60
C SER A 43 40.74 -41.38 7.92
N GLY A 44 40.28 -40.72 8.99
CA GLY A 44 40.94 -39.58 9.60
C GLY A 44 41.73 -40.05 10.82
N VAL A 45 43.04 -39.80 10.82
CA VAL A 45 43.92 -39.95 11.99
C VAL A 45 44.55 -38.59 12.23
N VAL A 46 44.05 -37.85 13.23
CA VAL A 46 44.75 -36.68 13.78
C VAL A 46 45.06 -36.99 15.24
N SER A 47 46.35 -37.05 15.49
CA SER A 47 46.98 -37.39 16.77
C SER A 47 46.81 -36.26 17.78
N LEU A 48 46.33 -36.62 18.98
CA LEU A 48 46.34 -35.81 20.19
C LEU A 48 47.77 -35.65 20.70
N ARG A 49 48.23 -34.41 20.93
CA ARG A 49 49.33 -34.14 21.86
C ARG A 49 48.93 -33.10 22.90
N ARG A 50 49.35 -33.44 24.11
CA ARG A 50 49.05 -32.83 25.41
C ARG A 50 49.65 -31.43 25.56
N SER A 51 48.89 -30.67 26.34
CA SER A 51 49.23 -29.52 27.17
C SER A 51 50.61 -29.56 27.83
N GLU A 52 51.34 -28.45 27.73
CA GLU A 52 52.37 -28.05 28.69
C GLU A 52 52.10 -26.63 29.18
N ALA A 53 52.23 -26.47 30.49
CA ALA A 53 51.97 -25.28 31.26
C ALA A 53 53.09 -24.25 31.08
N ILE A 54 52.72 -22.96 30.98
CA ILE A 54 53.67 -21.86 30.98
C ILE A 54 53.67 -21.23 32.37
N ALA A 55 54.85 -21.22 32.98
CA ALA A 55 55.13 -20.70 34.31
C ALA A 55 55.17 -19.17 34.36
N PHE A 56 54.70 -18.62 35.48
CA PHE A 56 54.90 -17.21 35.88
C PHE A 56 56.22 -17.08 36.65
N PRO A 57 57.05 -16.07 36.38
CA PRO A 57 58.07 -15.63 37.33
C PRO A 57 57.54 -14.50 38.21
N GLN A 58 57.75 -14.65 39.52
CA GLN A 58 57.61 -13.58 40.50
C GLN A 58 58.93 -12.86 40.74
N GLY A 59 58.84 -11.54 40.89
CA GLY A 59 59.67 -10.74 41.79
C GLY A 59 60.91 -10.07 41.19
N GLU A 60 60.90 -8.73 41.14
CA GLU A 60 61.94 -7.86 41.71
C GLU A 60 61.48 -6.38 41.72
N THR A 61 62.12 -5.58 42.57
CA THR A 61 61.71 -4.37 43.33
C THR A 61 61.34 -3.06 42.60
N PRO A 62 60.69 -2.06 43.28
CA PRO A 62 60.16 -0.87 42.63
C PRO A 62 61.18 0.28 42.54
N MET A 63 61.44 0.75 41.32
CA MET A 63 62.17 2.00 41.07
C MET A 63 61.18 3.14 40.88
N LYS A 64 61.24 4.15 41.75
CA LYS A 64 60.46 5.40 41.65
C LYS A 64 60.93 6.18 40.41
N ALA A 65 60.15 6.16 39.33
CA ALA A 65 60.35 7.04 38.19
C ALA A 65 59.28 8.14 38.19
N ARG A 66 59.70 9.36 38.55
CA ARG A 66 58.93 10.59 38.39
C ARG A 66 58.91 10.92 36.89
N TYR A 67 57.75 10.85 36.25
CA TYR A 67 57.57 11.42 34.92
C TYR A 67 56.70 12.67 35.01
N SER A 68 57.37 13.80 34.82
CA SER A 68 56.82 15.13 34.59
C SER A 68 55.93 15.11 33.36
N LEU A 69 54.62 15.36 33.56
CA LEU A 69 53.69 15.65 32.46
C LEU A 69 54.15 16.96 31.79
N SER A 70 54.75 16.86 30.61
CA SER A 70 55.01 18.03 29.77
C SER A 70 53.69 18.59 29.25
N LEU A 71 53.46 19.90 29.46
CA LEU A 71 52.26 20.65 29.09
C LEU A 71 51.94 20.64 27.59
N THR A 72 52.82 20.13 26.73
CA THR A 72 52.67 20.17 25.27
C THR A 72 51.70 19.13 24.72
N THR A 73 51.41 18.04 25.44
CA THR A 73 50.47 16.99 24.98
C THR A 73 48.99 17.37 25.20
N VAL A 74 48.72 18.37 26.05
CA VAL A 74 47.34 18.81 26.33
C VAL A 74 46.79 19.71 25.20
N CYS A 75 47.64 20.42 24.45
CA CYS A 75 47.16 21.33 23.40
C CYS A 75 46.60 20.63 22.16
N VAL A 76 47.08 19.44 21.79
CA VAL A 76 46.58 18.72 20.60
C VAL A 76 45.24 18.02 20.89
N ALA A 77 45.00 17.59 22.14
CA ALA A 77 43.73 16.99 22.54
C ALA A 77 42.59 18.02 22.65
N VAL A 78 42.90 19.27 23.01
CA VAL A 78 41.89 20.33 23.12
C VAL A 78 41.51 20.92 21.74
N SER A 79 42.38 20.84 20.74
CA SER A 79 42.05 21.27 19.37
C SER A 79 41.11 20.34 18.62
N TRP A 80 40.99 19.05 19.00
CA TRP A 80 39.99 18.14 18.43
C TRP A 80 38.60 18.32 19.04
N ILE A 81 38.52 18.82 20.28
CA ILE A 81 37.24 19.08 20.96
C ILE A 81 36.61 20.41 20.50
N ALA A 82 37.41 21.34 19.96
CA ALA A 82 36.91 22.63 19.47
C ALA A 82 36.44 22.64 18.01
N PHE A 83 36.75 21.61 17.20
CA PHE A 83 36.42 21.55 15.77
C PHE A 83 35.74 20.25 15.32
N GLY A 84 35.46 19.32 16.24
CA GLY A 84 34.76 18.07 15.95
C GLY A 84 33.26 18.15 16.25
N GLY A 85 32.43 18.30 15.21
CA GLY A 85 31.07 17.79 15.26
C GLY A 85 29.91 18.79 15.25
N ALA A 86 30.09 20.01 14.73
CA ALA A 86 28.96 20.68 14.08
C ALA A 86 28.75 20.04 12.71
N GLN A 87 28.30 18.79 12.66
CA GLN A 87 27.60 18.29 11.48
C GLN A 87 26.31 19.10 11.43
N ALA A 88 26.35 20.23 10.71
CA ALA A 88 25.18 20.92 10.26
C ALA A 88 24.29 19.85 9.61
N GLN A 89 23.22 19.50 10.30
CA GLN A 89 22.21 18.59 9.80
C GLN A 89 21.64 19.30 8.58
N GLN A 90 22.18 18.96 7.41
CA GLN A 90 21.84 19.59 6.15
C GLN A 90 20.35 19.32 5.98
N GLN A 91 19.52 20.33 6.30
CA GLN A 91 18.09 20.27 6.08
C GLN A 91 17.93 19.95 4.60
N LYS A 92 17.51 18.71 4.31
CA LYS A 92 17.15 18.32 2.94
C LYS A 92 16.20 19.39 2.44
N ALA A 93 16.53 20.00 1.30
CA ALA A 93 15.62 20.92 0.65
C ALA A 93 14.25 20.25 0.53
N PRO A 94 13.14 21.00 0.72
CA PRO A 94 11.81 20.42 0.66
C PRO A 94 11.62 19.72 -0.68
N VAL A 95 11.27 18.42 -0.62
CA VAL A 95 11.01 17.62 -1.81
C VAL A 95 9.80 18.20 -2.53
N ARG A 96 9.88 18.33 -3.86
CA ARG A 96 8.74 18.77 -4.66
C ARG A 96 7.57 17.80 -4.48
N MET A 97 6.47 18.29 -3.91
CA MET A 97 5.24 17.54 -3.72
C MET A 97 4.27 17.88 -4.84
N PHE A 98 4.14 16.98 -5.83
CA PHE A 98 3.15 17.13 -6.90
C PHE A 98 1.86 16.36 -6.59
N ASN A 99 1.91 15.31 -5.78
CA ASN A 99 0.73 14.56 -5.38
C ASN A 99 -0.03 15.33 -4.28
N THR A 100 -1.04 16.10 -4.70
CA THR A 100 -1.85 16.94 -3.80
C THR A 100 -2.67 16.13 -2.81
N ALA A 101 -3.12 14.92 -3.20
CA ALA A 101 -3.81 14.00 -2.30
C ALA A 101 -2.89 13.49 -1.18
N LYS A 102 -1.65 13.12 -1.51
CA LYS A 102 -0.60 12.77 -0.52
C LYS A 102 -0.32 13.92 0.43
N GLN A 103 -0.22 15.14 -0.09
CA GLN A 103 -0.01 16.33 0.74
C GLN A 103 -1.17 16.53 1.73
N LYS A 104 -2.43 16.49 1.28
CA LYS A 104 -3.61 16.61 2.15
C LYS A 104 -3.63 15.53 3.23
N LEU A 105 -3.32 14.27 2.86
CA LEU A 105 -3.20 13.18 3.84
C LEU A 105 -2.13 13.48 4.89
N ARG A 106 -0.94 13.97 4.51
CA ARG A 106 0.11 14.35 5.47
C ARG A 106 -0.35 15.46 6.42
N GLU A 107 -1.12 16.41 5.91
CA GLU A 107 -1.65 17.56 6.66
C GLU A 107 -2.79 17.22 7.62
N GLY A 108 -3.24 15.97 7.73
CA GLY A 108 -4.39 15.66 8.59
C GLY A 108 -5.74 15.74 7.89
N LYS A 109 -5.78 16.18 6.63
CA LYS A 109 -7.03 16.50 5.94
C LYS A 109 -7.70 15.26 5.37
N THR A 110 -9.02 15.32 5.33
CA THR A 110 -9.85 14.34 4.64
C THR A 110 -9.68 14.48 3.12
N ILE A 111 -9.57 13.35 2.43
CA ILE A 111 -9.63 13.28 0.97
C ILE A 111 -10.76 12.37 0.50
N VAL A 112 -11.33 12.71 -0.65
CA VAL A 112 -12.44 12.00 -1.29
C VAL A 112 -12.08 11.77 -2.75
N GLY A 113 -12.16 10.52 -3.19
CA GLY A 113 -11.99 10.16 -4.59
C GLY A 113 -13.32 9.90 -5.28
N ALA A 114 -13.27 9.75 -6.60
CA ALA A 114 -14.36 9.17 -7.38
C ALA A 114 -13.86 7.93 -8.13
N THR A 115 -14.77 7.02 -8.47
CA THR A 115 -14.42 5.72 -9.05
C THR A 115 -14.68 5.69 -10.55
N VAL A 116 -13.68 5.23 -11.31
CA VAL A 116 -13.71 5.11 -12.79
C VAL A 116 -13.69 3.64 -13.17
N PHE A 117 -14.59 3.22 -14.06
CA PHE A 117 -14.74 1.83 -14.51
C PHE A 117 -14.61 1.67 -16.02
N SER A 118 -14.85 2.73 -16.79
CA SER A 118 -14.91 2.70 -18.25
C SER A 118 -13.63 3.22 -18.91
N PRO A 119 -13.22 2.66 -20.07
CA PRO A 119 -12.05 3.08 -20.81
C PRO A 119 -12.32 4.34 -21.66
N ASP A 120 -13.00 5.36 -21.12
CA ASP A 120 -13.34 6.59 -21.83
C ASP A 120 -12.53 7.80 -21.30
N PRO A 121 -11.55 8.30 -22.08
CA PRO A 121 -10.77 9.47 -21.69
C PRO A 121 -11.58 10.74 -21.43
N ASN A 122 -12.73 10.94 -22.09
CA ASN A 122 -13.57 12.12 -21.86
C ASN A 122 -14.28 12.04 -20.51
N ILE A 123 -14.83 10.87 -20.17
CA ILE A 123 -15.44 10.62 -18.85
C ILE A 123 -14.39 10.77 -17.76
N TYR A 124 -13.21 10.17 -17.96
CA TYR A 124 -12.06 10.31 -17.06
C TYR A 124 -11.67 11.79 -16.87
N CYS A 125 -11.56 12.57 -17.96
CA CYS A 125 -11.22 13.99 -17.86
C CYS A 125 -12.27 14.79 -17.08
N ALA A 126 -13.55 14.52 -17.32
CA ALA A 126 -14.65 15.21 -16.67
C ALA A 126 -14.63 14.97 -15.16
N ILE A 127 -14.50 13.70 -14.74
CA ILE A 127 -14.49 13.34 -13.31
C ILE A 127 -13.20 13.77 -12.61
N ALA A 128 -12.05 13.72 -13.28
CA ALA A 128 -10.76 14.14 -12.73
C ALA A 128 -10.72 15.64 -12.37
N ASN A 129 -11.54 16.45 -13.03
CA ASN A 129 -11.66 17.89 -12.81
C ASN A 129 -12.93 18.29 -12.05
N ALA A 130 -13.73 17.33 -11.58
CA ALA A 130 -14.99 17.57 -10.88
C ALA A 130 -14.82 17.98 -9.39
N GLY A 131 -13.59 18.22 -8.93
CA GLY A 131 -13.29 18.64 -7.56
C GLY A 131 -12.96 17.51 -6.57
N TYR A 132 -12.76 16.27 -7.06
CA TYR A 132 -12.23 15.17 -6.25
C TYR A 132 -10.71 15.30 -6.03
N ASP A 133 -10.23 14.72 -4.93
CA ASP A 133 -8.80 14.74 -4.59
C ASP A 133 -7.99 13.71 -5.40
N TYR A 134 -8.62 12.59 -5.70
CA TYR A 134 -8.02 11.49 -6.45
C TYR A 134 -9.07 10.74 -7.25
N LEU A 135 -8.64 9.95 -8.22
CA LEU A 135 -9.48 8.97 -8.89
C LEU A 135 -9.11 7.58 -8.43
N TRP A 136 -10.10 6.79 -8.05
CA TRP A 136 -10.01 5.34 -7.87
C TRP A 136 -10.25 4.69 -9.23
N ILE A 137 -9.17 4.37 -9.94
CA ILE A 137 -9.24 3.69 -11.24
C ILE A 137 -9.36 2.20 -10.95
N GLU A 138 -10.53 1.64 -11.25
CA GLU A 138 -10.90 0.30 -10.86
C GLU A 138 -10.35 -0.74 -11.83
N MET A 139 -9.26 -1.45 -11.52
CA MET A 139 -8.76 -2.54 -12.40
C MET A 139 -8.97 -3.94 -11.84
N GLN A 140 -9.58 -4.10 -10.66
CA GLN A 140 -9.85 -5.43 -10.09
C GLN A 140 -11.18 -6.01 -10.57
N HIS A 141 -12.20 -5.15 -10.70
CA HIS A 141 -13.58 -5.54 -11.02
C HIS A 141 -14.16 -4.80 -12.22
N SER A 142 -13.30 -4.29 -13.11
CA SER A 142 -13.71 -3.68 -14.37
C SER A 142 -12.93 -4.30 -15.54
N PRO A 143 -13.32 -4.05 -16.80
CA PRO A 143 -12.58 -4.52 -17.97
C PRO A 143 -11.34 -3.69 -18.29
N LEU A 144 -10.98 -2.68 -17.47
CA LEU A 144 -9.84 -1.79 -17.73
C LEU A 144 -8.53 -2.55 -17.77
N MET A 145 -7.78 -2.33 -18.85
CA MET A 145 -6.40 -2.78 -19.00
C MET A 145 -5.43 -1.63 -18.80
N PHE A 146 -4.15 -1.94 -18.56
CA PHE A 146 -3.11 -0.91 -18.36
C PHE A 146 -3.01 0.09 -19.52
N GLU A 147 -3.29 -0.35 -20.76
CA GLU A 147 -3.30 0.54 -21.92
C GLU A 147 -4.44 1.57 -21.87
N ASP A 148 -5.64 1.16 -21.44
CA ASP A 148 -6.78 2.07 -21.28
C ASP A 148 -6.46 3.14 -20.24
N VAL A 149 -5.94 2.70 -19.09
CA VAL A 149 -5.57 3.59 -18.00
C VAL A 149 -4.43 4.54 -18.39
N ALA A 150 -3.44 4.06 -19.16
CA ALA A 150 -2.37 4.90 -19.67
C ALA A 150 -2.94 6.03 -20.56
N LYS A 151 -3.84 5.70 -21.48
CA LYS A 151 -4.52 6.67 -22.36
C LYS A 151 -5.33 7.68 -21.57
N MET A 152 -6.09 7.23 -20.57
CA MET A 152 -6.90 8.10 -19.71
C MET A 152 -6.03 9.11 -18.94
N ILE A 153 -4.99 8.63 -18.23
CA ILE A 153 -4.07 9.51 -17.49
C ILE A 153 -3.37 10.49 -18.42
N TRP A 154 -2.95 10.05 -19.61
CA TRP A 154 -2.26 10.90 -20.57
C TRP A 154 -3.17 11.99 -21.16
N ALA A 155 -4.41 11.64 -21.48
CA ALA A 155 -5.41 12.55 -22.02
C ALA A 155 -5.76 13.67 -21.03
N CYS A 156 -5.84 13.36 -19.73
CA CYS A 156 -6.10 14.34 -18.67
C CYS A 156 -4.87 14.70 -17.82
N ARG A 157 -3.68 14.74 -18.43
CA ARG A 157 -2.49 15.20 -17.71
C ARG A 157 -2.70 16.63 -17.17
N GLY A 158 -2.38 16.85 -15.90
CA GLY A 158 -2.62 18.12 -15.23
C GLY A 158 -4.00 18.29 -14.60
N ALA A 159 -4.84 17.25 -14.60
CA ALA A 159 -6.10 17.26 -13.85
C ALA A 159 -5.89 17.50 -12.33
N SER A 160 -6.92 18.03 -11.67
CA SER A 160 -6.87 18.29 -10.23
C SER A 160 -6.79 17.02 -9.38
N ALA A 161 -7.51 15.96 -9.78
CA ALA A 161 -7.54 14.69 -9.07
C ALA A 161 -6.32 13.83 -9.43
N MET A 162 -5.65 13.28 -8.41
CA MET A 162 -4.48 12.42 -8.61
C MET A 162 -4.88 11.00 -9.05
N PRO A 163 -4.18 10.36 -10.01
CA PRO A 163 -4.53 9.03 -10.50
C PRO A 163 -4.07 7.93 -9.54
N PHE A 164 -5.03 7.29 -8.86
CA PHE A 164 -4.77 6.12 -8.02
C PHE A 164 -5.36 4.90 -8.71
N ILE A 165 -4.61 3.80 -8.75
CA ILE A 165 -5.06 2.56 -9.41
C ILE A 165 -5.31 1.51 -8.34
N ARG A 166 -6.53 0.95 -8.31
CA ARG A 166 -6.75 -0.35 -7.68
C ARG A 166 -6.28 -1.43 -8.62
N VAL A 167 -5.11 -1.97 -8.31
CA VAL A 167 -4.46 -3.01 -9.11
C VAL A 167 -5.17 -4.36 -8.93
N PRO A 168 -5.06 -5.29 -9.89
CA PRO A 168 -5.62 -6.63 -9.73
C PRO A 168 -5.08 -7.37 -8.50
N ASP A 169 -3.77 -7.30 -8.25
CA ASP A 169 -3.11 -7.90 -7.08
C ASP A 169 -1.76 -7.23 -6.76
N ALA A 170 -1.11 -7.63 -5.67
CA ALA A 170 0.17 -7.08 -5.19
C ALA A 170 1.41 -7.63 -5.93
N THR A 171 1.29 -7.90 -7.23
CA THR A 171 2.41 -8.46 -8.00
C THR A 171 3.38 -7.38 -8.46
N GLU A 172 4.63 -7.79 -8.75
CA GLU A 172 5.62 -6.88 -9.32
C GLU A 172 5.13 -6.28 -10.64
N GLY A 173 4.54 -7.11 -11.50
CA GLY A 173 4.04 -6.71 -12.80
C GLY A 173 2.90 -5.71 -12.72
N ASP A 174 1.93 -5.93 -11.83
CA ASP A 174 0.75 -5.07 -11.73
C ASP A 174 1.11 -3.68 -11.19
N ILE A 175 1.89 -3.66 -10.10
CA ILE A 175 2.24 -2.40 -9.43
C ILE A 175 3.26 -1.61 -10.27
N GLN A 176 4.29 -2.25 -10.83
CA GLN A 176 5.26 -1.50 -11.62
C GLN A 176 4.64 -0.96 -12.91
N LYS A 177 3.79 -1.73 -13.62
CA LYS A 177 3.03 -1.20 -14.76
C LYS A 177 2.16 -0.02 -14.37
N ALA A 178 1.39 -0.13 -13.28
CA ALA A 178 0.55 0.97 -12.78
C ALA A 178 1.37 2.25 -12.53
N THR A 179 2.49 2.13 -11.81
CA THR A 179 3.35 3.28 -11.52
C THR A 179 4.08 3.81 -12.77
N ASP A 180 4.37 2.97 -13.76
CA ASP A 180 5.00 3.37 -15.01
C ASP A 180 4.05 4.15 -15.92
N ILE A 181 2.77 3.83 -15.89
CA ILE A 181 1.72 4.58 -16.62
C ILE A 181 1.27 5.85 -15.87
N GLY A 182 1.93 6.19 -14.76
CA GLY A 182 1.74 7.46 -14.07
C GLY A 182 0.86 7.40 -12.83
N ALA A 183 0.49 6.22 -12.33
CA ALA A 183 -0.16 6.14 -11.03
C ALA A 183 0.75 6.67 -9.92
N VAL A 184 0.15 7.45 -9.02
CA VAL A 184 0.82 8.05 -7.85
C VAL A 184 0.17 7.62 -6.54
N GLY A 185 -0.85 6.77 -6.65
CA GLY A 185 -1.35 5.94 -5.56
C GLY A 185 -1.67 4.54 -6.07
N ILE A 186 -1.32 3.54 -5.26
CA ILE A 186 -1.60 2.12 -5.53
C ILE A 186 -2.49 1.59 -4.43
N ILE A 187 -3.60 0.99 -4.84
CA ILE A 187 -4.60 0.41 -3.95
C ILE A 187 -4.58 -1.10 -4.15
N VAL A 188 -4.21 -1.83 -3.09
CA VAL A 188 -4.05 -3.28 -3.15
C VAL A 188 -5.22 -3.95 -2.46
N PRO A 189 -6.01 -4.76 -3.18
CA PRO A 189 -7.16 -5.46 -2.62
C PRO A 189 -6.76 -6.70 -1.84
N THR A 190 -7.68 -7.19 -1.00
CA THR A 190 -7.64 -8.50 -0.33
C THR A 190 -6.30 -8.79 0.35
N VAL A 191 -5.87 -7.90 1.25
CA VAL A 191 -4.59 -8.04 1.96
C VAL A 191 -4.79 -8.77 3.28
N ASP A 192 -4.52 -10.07 3.24
CA ASP A 192 -4.66 -10.95 4.41
C ASP A 192 -3.34 -11.19 5.14
N THR A 193 -2.20 -10.91 4.51
CA THR A 193 -0.87 -11.23 5.05
C THR A 193 0.10 -10.06 5.01
N VAL A 194 1.09 -10.12 5.90
CA VAL A 194 2.19 -9.14 5.98
C VAL A 194 3.00 -9.13 4.70
N GLU A 195 3.23 -10.29 4.09
CA GLU A 195 4.01 -10.44 2.86
C GLU A 195 3.35 -9.71 1.69
N LYS A 196 2.02 -9.78 1.58
CA LYS A 196 1.27 -9.07 0.55
C LYS A 196 1.31 -7.56 0.77
N ALA A 197 1.20 -7.11 2.02
CA ALA A 197 1.36 -5.69 2.37
C ALA A 197 2.80 -5.18 2.08
N GLN A 198 3.82 -5.97 2.40
CA GLN A 198 5.21 -5.68 2.07
C GLN A 198 5.43 -5.63 0.56
N ALA A 199 4.82 -6.53 -0.21
CA ALA A 199 4.89 -6.53 -1.67
C ALA A 199 4.33 -5.22 -2.26
N ALA A 200 3.21 -4.73 -1.72
CA ALA A 200 2.62 -3.46 -2.13
C ALA A 200 3.62 -2.29 -2.01
N VAL A 201 4.28 -2.16 -0.85
CA VAL A 201 5.29 -1.11 -0.62
C VAL A 201 6.52 -1.34 -1.49
N LYS A 202 7.03 -2.58 -1.49
CA LYS A 202 8.24 -2.99 -2.20
C LYS A 202 8.18 -2.66 -3.68
N TRP A 203 7.05 -2.90 -4.35
CA TRP A 203 6.94 -2.68 -5.79
C TRP A 203 6.52 -1.26 -6.16
N SER A 204 5.96 -0.49 -5.22
CA SER A 204 5.57 0.90 -5.45
C SER A 204 6.72 1.91 -5.30
N LYS A 205 7.74 1.57 -4.49
CA LYS A 205 8.85 2.47 -4.13
C LYS A 205 10.18 2.05 -4.72
N TYR A 206 10.99 3.03 -5.12
CA TYR A 206 12.38 2.82 -5.53
C TYR A 206 13.29 2.50 -4.34
N PRO A 207 14.44 1.85 -4.55
CA PRO A 207 15.47 1.67 -3.52
C PRO A 207 15.91 3.01 -2.89
N PRO A 208 16.19 3.04 -1.57
CA PRO A 208 16.26 1.88 -0.65
C PRO A 208 14.93 1.50 0.02
N GLU A 209 13.87 2.30 -0.10
CA GLU A 209 12.58 2.03 0.56
C GLU A 209 11.80 0.86 -0.06
N GLY A 210 12.10 0.54 -1.31
CA GLY A 210 11.51 -0.59 -2.02
C GLY A 210 12.46 -1.18 -3.04
N ARG A 211 11.89 -1.86 -4.04
CA ARG A 211 12.59 -2.57 -5.11
C ARG A 211 11.92 -2.35 -6.47
N ARG A 212 11.20 -1.23 -6.65
CA ARG A 212 10.72 -0.81 -7.97
C ARG A 212 11.92 -0.65 -8.93
N SER A 213 11.80 -1.25 -10.11
CA SER A 213 12.81 -1.11 -11.17
C SER A 213 12.64 0.20 -11.95
N GLN A 214 13.68 0.61 -12.67
CA GLN A 214 13.63 1.80 -13.51
C GLN A 214 12.93 1.48 -14.85
N GLY A 215 11.64 1.81 -14.95
CA GLY A 215 10.91 1.78 -16.22
C GLY A 215 11.11 3.04 -17.06
N ASN A 216 10.64 3.04 -18.31
CA ASN A 216 10.62 4.21 -19.21
C ASN A 216 9.17 4.57 -19.62
N GLY A 217 8.21 4.33 -18.74
CA GLY A 217 6.81 4.70 -18.96
C GLY A 217 6.58 6.22 -18.99
N GLN A 218 5.31 6.62 -19.06
CA GLN A 218 4.92 8.03 -19.21
C GLN A 218 5.08 8.89 -17.94
N TYR A 219 5.37 8.29 -16.78
CA TYR A 219 5.48 8.99 -15.50
C TYR A 219 6.43 10.20 -15.52
N GLY A 220 7.56 10.13 -16.25
CA GLY A 220 8.53 11.23 -16.29
C GLY A 220 7.99 12.45 -17.05
N ALA A 221 7.23 12.22 -18.12
CA ALA A 221 6.57 13.28 -18.86
C ALA A 221 5.35 13.84 -18.12
N LEU A 222 4.66 13.02 -17.33
CA LEU A 222 3.53 13.46 -16.51
C LEU A 222 3.95 14.28 -15.29
N TRP A 223 4.98 13.82 -14.60
CA TRP A 223 5.29 14.31 -13.26
C TRP A 223 6.60 15.09 -13.18
N GLY A 224 7.46 15.05 -14.19
CA GLY A 224 8.73 15.77 -14.25
C GLY A 224 9.94 14.84 -14.36
N SER A 225 11.03 15.34 -14.94
CA SER A 225 12.28 14.57 -15.15
C SER A 225 12.99 14.17 -13.85
N ASP A 226 12.69 14.86 -12.75
CA ASP A 226 13.13 14.58 -11.39
C ASP A 226 12.25 13.53 -10.67
N TYR A 227 11.27 12.91 -11.35
CA TYR A 227 10.35 11.94 -10.75
C TYR A 227 11.08 10.85 -9.98
N ARG A 228 12.15 10.29 -10.55
CA ARG A 228 12.91 9.20 -9.90
C ARG A 228 13.46 9.57 -8.52
N GLN A 229 13.77 10.85 -8.30
CA GLN A 229 14.31 11.36 -7.04
C GLN A 229 13.21 11.61 -6.00
N ILE A 230 12.00 11.93 -6.45
CA ILE A 230 10.90 12.38 -5.57
C ILE A 230 9.71 11.41 -5.49
N ALA A 231 9.71 10.34 -6.28
CA ALA A 231 8.57 9.44 -6.44
C ALA A 231 8.15 8.80 -5.12
N ASN A 232 9.09 8.33 -4.29
CA ASN A 232 8.78 7.68 -3.03
C ASN A 232 7.99 8.60 -2.08
N GLU A 233 8.33 9.89 -2.05
CA GLU A 233 7.67 10.90 -1.21
C GLU A 233 6.26 11.25 -1.72
N ASN A 234 6.04 11.10 -3.03
CA ASN A 234 4.77 11.38 -3.70
C ASN A 234 3.87 10.16 -3.87
N MET A 235 4.35 8.95 -3.58
CA MET A 235 3.56 7.72 -3.72
C MET A 235 2.62 7.54 -2.52
N VAL A 236 1.38 7.12 -2.77
CA VAL A 236 0.44 6.66 -1.74
C VAL A 236 0.25 5.15 -1.85
N VAL A 237 0.51 4.40 -0.79
CA VAL A 237 0.23 2.96 -0.73
C VAL A 237 -1.00 2.72 0.15
N VAL A 238 -2.06 2.20 -0.45
CA VAL A 238 -3.33 1.88 0.21
C VAL A 238 -3.50 0.37 0.28
N ILE A 239 -3.74 -0.13 1.49
CA ILE A 239 -3.95 -1.56 1.77
C ILE A 239 -5.42 -1.78 2.13
N MET A 240 -6.13 -2.63 1.38
CA MET A 240 -7.51 -2.99 1.68
C MET A 240 -7.55 -4.20 2.61
N ILE A 241 -8.12 -4.00 3.81
CA ILE A 241 -8.50 -5.08 4.71
C ILE A 241 -10.00 -5.32 4.53
N GLU A 242 -10.33 -6.51 4.06
CA GLU A 242 -11.68 -6.84 3.62
C GLU A 242 -12.10 -8.28 3.89
N THR A 243 -11.29 -9.03 4.64
CA THR A 243 -11.61 -10.39 5.10
C THR A 243 -11.41 -10.49 6.61
N PRO A 244 -12.05 -11.46 7.29
CA PRO A 244 -11.75 -11.75 8.69
C PRO A 244 -10.27 -12.06 8.96
N ILE A 245 -9.57 -12.73 8.03
CA ILE A 245 -8.13 -13.03 8.16
C ILE A 245 -7.31 -11.75 8.15
N GLY A 246 -7.61 -10.83 7.23
CA GLY A 246 -6.98 -9.51 7.20
C GLY A 246 -7.23 -8.72 8.50
N VAL A 247 -8.41 -8.83 9.09
CA VAL A 247 -8.73 -8.21 10.40
C VAL A 247 -7.91 -8.84 11.53
N GLU A 248 -7.79 -10.15 11.58
CA GLU A 248 -6.96 -10.86 12.56
C GLU A 248 -5.48 -10.46 12.46
N ASN A 249 -4.99 -10.29 11.23
CA ASN A 249 -3.61 -9.89 10.94
C ASN A 249 -3.38 -8.37 10.91
N ALA A 250 -4.42 -7.55 11.15
CA ALA A 250 -4.37 -6.10 10.96
C ALA A 250 -3.20 -5.44 11.69
N GLU A 251 -2.86 -5.89 12.90
CA GLU A 251 -1.72 -5.38 13.69
C GLU A 251 -0.40 -5.55 12.93
N LYS A 252 -0.16 -6.77 12.45
CA LYS A 252 1.08 -7.10 11.76
C LYS A 252 1.15 -6.40 10.41
N ILE A 253 0.01 -6.28 9.72
CA ILE A 253 -0.10 -5.54 8.46
C ILE A 253 0.21 -4.05 8.69
N ALA A 254 -0.41 -3.43 9.69
CA ALA A 254 -0.19 -2.03 10.04
C ALA A 254 1.25 -1.72 10.48
N SER A 255 1.98 -2.73 10.99
CA SER A 255 3.40 -2.57 11.34
C SER A 255 4.34 -2.44 10.13
N VAL A 256 3.87 -2.70 8.90
CA VAL A 256 4.71 -2.64 7.68
C VAL A 256 5.02 -1.17 7.33
N PRO A 257 6.30 -0.76 7.34
CA PRO A 257 6.67 0.62 7.01
C PRO A 257 6.31 0.97 5.57
N GLY A 258 5.85 2.19 5.36
CA GLY A 258 5.55 2.74 4.03
C GLY A 258 4.11 2.54 3.55
N ILE A 259 3.24 1.93 4.36
CA ILE A 259 1.78 1.99 4.17
C ILE A 259 1.31 3.38 4.58
N ASP A 260 0.50 4.02 3.74
CA ASP A 260 -0.07 5.34 4.00
C ASP A 260 -1.50 5.26 4.50
N VAL A 261 -2.27 4.32 3.95
CA VAL A 261 -3.69 4.16 4.22
C VAL A 261 -4.01 2.68 4.41
N ILE A 262 -4.77 2.36 5.46
CA ILE A 262 -5.52 1.10 5.56
C ILE A 262 -6.98 1.42 5.26
N PHE A 263 -7.54 0.71 4.30
CA PHE A 263 -8.91 0.86 3.84
C PHE A 263 -9.76 -0.31 4.32
N ALA A 264 -10.81 -0.04 5.10
CA ALA A 264 -11.79 -1.04 5.48
C ALA A 264 -12.84 -1.18 4.36
N ALA A 265 -12.75 -2.25 3.56
CA ALA A 265 -13.63 -2.42 2.40
C ALA A 265 -14.98 -3.01 2.80
N SER A 266 -15.98 -2.15 2.91
CA SER A 266 -17.26 -2.50 3.53
C SER A 266 -17.97 -3.69 2.90
N THR A 267 -18.10 -3.68 1.56
CA THR A 267 -18.84 -4.69 0.81
C THR A 267 -18.23 -6.07 0.97
N ASP A 268 -16.92 -6.20 0.72
CA ASP A 268 -16.22 -7.47 0.80
C ASP A 268 -16.08 -7.96 2.25
N LEU A 269 -15.88 -7.05 3.22
CA LEU A 269 -15.89 -7.43 4.63
C LEU A 269 -17.22 -8.09 5.02
N GLY A 270 -18.34 -7.58 4.51
CA GLY A 270 -19.65 -8.19 4.73
C GLY A 270 -19.80 -9.54 4.02
N ASN A 271 -19.32 -9.62 2.77
CA ASN A 271 -19.34 -10.85 1.98
C ASN A 271 -18.52 -11.98 2.63
N PHE A 272 -17.28 -11.72 3.05
CA PHE A 272 -16.39 -12.73 3.62
C PHE A 272 -16.72 -13.08 5.08
N SER A 273 -17.22 -12.12 5.86
CA SER A 273 -17.63 -12.39 7.25
C SER A 273 -19.01 -13.03 7.36
N GLY A 274 -19.88 -12.82 6.36
CA GLY A 274 -21.29 -13.20 6.41
C GLY A 274 -22.15 -12.28 7.28
N HIS A 275 -21.60 -11.16 7.77
CA HIS A 275 -22.29 -10.21 8.63
C HIS A 275 -22.63 -8.91 7.89
N ARG A 276 -23.78 -8.33 8.20
CA ARG A 276 -24.21 -7.06 7.59
C ARG A 276 -23.71 -5.86 8.39
N GLN A 277 -23.53 -4.73 7.70
CA GLN A 277 -23.25 -3.47 8.36
C GLN A 277 -24.32 -3.14 9.41
N GLY A 278 -23.89 -2.66 10.58
CA GLY A 278 -24.74 -2.43 11.74
C GLY A 278 -24.92 -3.63 12.67
N GLU A 279 -24.62 -4.85 12.23
CA GLU A 279 -24.55 -6.00 13.14
C GLU A 279 -23.34 -5.90 14.06
N LYS A 280 -23.47 -6.38 15.29
CA LYS A 280 -22.42 -6.26 16.32
C LYS A 280 -21.11 -6.89 15.86
N GLU A 281 -21.19 -8.05 15.23
CA GLU A 281 -20.06 -8.81 14.71
C GLU A 281 -19.35 -8.05 13.59
N TYR A 282 -20.09 -7.45 12.67
CA TYR A 282 -19.53 -6.61 11.61
C TYR A 282 -18.83 -5.37 12.16
N GLU A 283 -19.50 -4.64 13.05
CA GLU A 283 -18.93 -3.41 13.62
C GLU A 283 -17.72 -3.70 14.51
N ALA A 284 -17.62 -4.88 15.13
CA ALA A 284 -16.41 -5.32 15.82
C ALA A 284 -15.22 -5.50 14.87
N LEU A 285 -15.43 -6.02 13.66
CA LEU A 285 -14.39 -6.12 12.64
C LEU A 285 -13.92 -4.73 12.19
N VAL A 286 -14.85 -3.82 11.92
CA VAL A 286 -14.53 -2.43 11.53
C VAL A 286 -13.81 -1.70 12.66
N THR A 287 -14.24 -1.88 13.91
CA THR A 287 -13.60 -1.29 15.10
C THR A 287 -12.16 -1.80 15.25
N ARG A 288 -11.92 -3.10 15.05
CA ARG A 288 -10.56 -3.65 15.08
C ARG A 288 -9.66 -3.01 14.02
N ILE A 289 -10.13 -2.87 12.78
CA ILE A 289 -9.36 -2.21 11.71
C ILE A 289 -9.10 -0.74 12.10
N HIS A 290 -10.13 -0.04 12.56
CA HIS A 290 -10.05 1.37 12.96
C HIS A 290 -8.97 1.59 14.04
N ASP A 291 -9.08 0.88 15.16
CA ASP A 291 -8.21 1.11 16.32
C ASP A 291 -6.75 0.81 15.99
N VAL A 292 -6.49 -0.32 15.33
CA VAL A 292 -5.13 -0.73 14.94
C VAL A 292 -4.51 0.29 13.99
N THR A 293 -5.27 0.73 12.98
CA THR A 293 -4.79 1.65 11.96
C THR A 293 -4.35 2.97 12.59
N LEU A 294 -5.20 3.54 13.47
CA LEU A 294 -4.91 4.82 14.11
C LEU A 294 -3.80 4.70 15.16
N GLN A 295 -3.71 3.58 15.90
CA GLN A 295 -2.61 3.33 16.84
C GLN A 295 -1.24 3.30 16.16
N HIS A 296 -1.18 2.89 14.89
CA HIS A 296 0.04 2.91 14.08
C HIS A 296 0.30 4.26 13.38
N GLY A 297 -0.56 5.26 13.59
CA GLY A 297 -0.45 6.56 12.91
C GLY A 297 -0.73 6.49 11.39
N ILE A 298 -1.37 5.42 10.92
CA ILE A 298 -1.74 5.22 9.52
C ILE A 298 -3.10 5.89 9.28
N ARG A 299 -3.34 6.38 8.05
CA ARG A 299 -4.64 6.96 7.69
C ARG A 299 -5.67 5.87 7.49
N LEU A 300 -6.86 6.09 8.06
CA LEU A 300 -7.97 5.16 7.92
C LEU A 300 -8.88 5.58 6.76
N GLY A 301 -9.18 4.61 5.89
CA GLY A 301 -10.07 4.79 4.76
C GLY A 301 -11.26 3.85 4.73
N GLY A 302 -12.30 4.24 4.00
CA GLY A 302 -13.53 3.45 3.82
C GLY A 302 -14.41 4.02 2.71
N PRO A 303 -15.60 3.43 2.47
CA PRO A 303 -16.54 3.97 1.50
C PRO A 303 -17.02 5.36 1.91
N GLN A 304 -17.34 6.23 0.94
CA GLN A 304 -17.83 7.59 1.19
C GLN A 304 -19.06 7.65 2.11
N ALA A 305 -19.90 6.62 2.14
CA ALA A 305 -21.02 6.51 3.07
C ALA A 305 -20.59 6.60 4.55
N TRP A 306 -19.31 6.34 4.85
CA TRP A 306 -18.75 6.37 6.20
C TRP A 306 -18.11 7.73 6.57
N LYS A 307 -18.33 8.80 5.78
CA LYS A 307 -17.80 10.15 6.09
C LYS A 307 -18.11 10.67 7.48
N GLY A 308 -19.21 10.23 8.10
CA GLY A 308 -19.58 10.60 9.47
C GLY A 308 -18.94 9.73 10.57
N ARG A 309 -18.22 8.66 10.22
CA ARG A 309 -17.58 7.77 11.20
C ARG A 309 -16.26 8.42 11.69
N PRO A 310 -16.01 8.50 13.01
CA PRO A 310 -14.77 9.06 13.54
C PRO A 310 -13.51 8.36 12.99
N GLY A 311 -12.43 9.11 12.83
CA GLY A 311 -11.12 8.58 12.42
C GLY A 311 -10.92 8.36 10.92
N PHE A 312 -12.00 8.19 10.13
CA PHE A 312 -11.90 8.02 8.68
C PHE A 312 -11.56 9.33 7.97
N THR A 313 -10.50 9.32 7.15
CA THR A 313 -9.99 10.49 6.42
C THR A 313 -9.71 10.23 4.95
N PHE A 314 -9.89 8.99 4.47
CA PHE A 314 -9.72 8.61 3.07
C PHE A 314 -10.99 7.94 2.55
N PHE A 315 -11.65 8.50 1.54
CA PHE A 315 -12.96 8.00 1.09
C PHE A 315 -12.99 7.61 -0.39
N GLN A 316 -13.37 6.37 -0.66
CA GLN A 316 -13.80 5.95 -2.00
C GLN A 316 -15.20 6.49 -2.27
N GLY A 317 -15.31 7.42 -3.22
CA GLY A 317 -16.58 7.97 -3.65
C GLY A 317 -17.26 7.20 -4.79
N PRO A 318 -18.37 7.75 -5.30
CA PRO A 318 -19.24 7.07 -6.25
C PRO A 318 -18.56 6.80 -7.59
N GLY A 319 -19.15 5.86 -8.33
CA GLY A 319 -18.78 5.61 -9.73
C GLY A 319 -19.27 6.70 -10.67
N GLU A 320 -18.60 6.85 -11.81
CA GLU A 320 -19.00 7.77 -12.89
C GLU A 320 -20.47 7.65 -13.31
N THR A 321 -21.00 6.43 -13.49
CA THR A 321 -22.42 6.21 -13.79
C THR A 321 -23.35 6.73 -12.69
N GLN A 322 -23.01 6.49 -11.42
CA GLN A 322 -23.80 6.97 -10.28
C GLN A 322 -23.81 8.50 -10.21
N LEU A 323 -22.71 9.15 -10.58
CA LEU A 323 -22.63 10.61 -10.64
C LEU A 323 -23.48 11.19 -11.76
N ILE A 324 -23.46 10.56 -12.95
CA ILE A 324 -24.32 10.95 -14.08
C ILE A 324 -25.79 10.81 -13.69
N GLU A 325 -26.18 9.68 -13.09
CA GLU A 325 -27.55 9.46 -12.63
C GLU A 325 -27.96 10.47 -11.55
N ALA A 326 -27.07 10.79 -10.62
CA ALA A 326 -27.33 11.79 -9.57
C ALA A 326 -27.52 13.18 -10.18
N GLY A 327 -26.67 13.57 -11.13
CA GLY A 327 -26.79 14.84 -11.86
C GLY A 327 -28.09 14.93 -12.65
N ALA A 328 -28.46 13.87 -13.39
CA ALA A 328 -29.71 13.80 -14.13
C ALA A 328 -30.93 13.89 -13.20
N LYS A 329 -30.90 13.23 -12.03
CA LYS A 329 -31.98 13.35 -11.04
C LYS A 329 -32.13 14.78 -10.53
N VAL A 330 -31.03 15.48 -10.28
CA VAL A 330 -31.06 16.90 -9.86
C VAL A 330 -31.65 17.77 -10.97
N ASP A 331 -31.16 17.64 -12.20
CA ASP A 331 -31.63 18.41 -13.36
C ASP A 331 -33.13 18.22 -13.62
N LEU A 332 -33.61 16.98 -13.67
CA LEU A 332 -35.02 16.66 -13.91
C LEU A 332 -35.94 17.07 -12.75
N SER A 333 -35.40 17.20 -11.53
CA SER A 333 -36.14 17.70 -10.36
C SER A 333 -36.18 19.22 -10.27
N ALA A 334 -35.33 19.92 -11.03
CA ALA A 334 -35.31 21.36 -11.05
C ALA A 334 -36.60 21.88 -11.69
N LYS A 335 -37.39 22.66 -10.94
CA LYS A 335 -38.50 23.40 -11.52
C LYS A 335 -37.91 24.43 -12.48
N PRO A 336 -38.46 24.61 -13.70
CA PRO A 336 -38.00 25.66 -14.58
C PRO A 336 -38.11 27.00 -13.85
N GLU A 337 -36.99 27.71 -13.70
CA GLU A 337 -37.03 29.10 -13.26
C GLU A 337 -37.88 29.86 -14.28
N ALA A 338 -39.00 30.43 -13.80
CA ALA A 338 -39.74 31.40 -14.58
C ALA A 338 -38.83 32.63 -14.76
N LYS A 339 -38.13 32.69 -15.89
CA LYS A 339 -37.38 33.89 -16.27
C LYS A 339 -38.37 35.06 -16.30
N PRO A 340 -38.19 36.12 -15.50
CA PRO A 340 -38.99 37.32 -15.65
C PRO A 340 -38.68 37.91 -17.02
N GLY A 341 -39.67 37.93 -17.91
CA GLY A 341 -39.64 38.81 -19.09
C GLY A 341 -39.05 38.26 -20.39
N VAL A 342 -39.16 36.97 -20.70
CA VAL A 342 -39.07 36.52 -22.10
C VAL A 342 -40.49 36.31 -22.63
N PRO A 343 -41.03 37.20 -23.48
CA PRO A 343 -42.31 36.95 -24.14
C PRO A 343 -42.19 35.65 -24.95
N LEU A 344 -43.17 34.76 -24.79
CA LEU A 344 -43.38 33.65 -25.72
C LEU A 344 -43.66 34.26 -27.10
N LEU A 345 -42.64 34.35 -27.95
CA LEU A 345 -42.80 34.60 -29.37
C LEU A 345 -43.24 33.29 -30.04
N GLU A 346 -44.44 32.82 -29.73
CA GLU A 346 -45.22 32.00 -30.64
C GLU A 346 -46.31 32.89 -31.22
N GLY A 347 -45.95 33.50 -32.35
CA GLY A 347 -46.86 34.28 -33.15
C GLY A 347 -47.91 33.41 -33.83
N GLY A 348 -49.12 33.96 -33.91
CA GLY A 348 -50.09 33.63 -34.95
C GLY A 348 -51.28 32.78 -34.49
N LYS A 349 -52.30 33.43 -33.91
CA LYS A 349 -53.67 32.88 -33.94
C LYS A 349 -54.25 32.98 -35.36
N PRO A 350 -55.08 32.02 -35.79
CA PRO A 350 -55.66 31.99 -37.13
C PRO A 350 -56.78 33.03 -37.28
N GLN A 351 -56.83 33.69 -38.44
CA GLN A 351 -58.03 34.31 -39.02
C GLN A 351 -58.13 33.90 -40.48
#